data_AF-A0A958PEH4-F1
#
_entry.id   AF-A0A958PEH4-F1
#
_cell.length_a   1.000
_cell.length_b   1.000
_cell.length_c   1.000
_cell.angle_alpha   90.00
_cell.angle_beta   90.00
_cell.angle_gamma   90.00
#
_symmetry.space_group_name_H-M   'P 1'
#
loop_
_entity.id
_entity.type
_entity.pdbx_description
1 polymer ?
#
loop_
_entity_poly.entity_id
_entity_poly.type
_entity_poly.pdbx_seq_one_letter_code
_entity_poly.pdbx_strand_id
1 'polypeptide(L)'
;MASKQTQQRADDFLKKANQFFLGSLPTEQPHPKTKDLSFLAQSDLSKAIGLLKEIDLQAIDRILDQSDLLMKLSRTVDQTLSMGGKIFLVGCGATGRLSLNLEYIAKLIRHPRLEQNIISFMAGGDVALVHSLEGFEDFPDYGARHLMELGFSEKDLLIATTEGGETPYVIGAVEQAARISHVPPYFLYCNPDEVLVAQVERSRRVIENNKIEKINLYVGPMALSGSTRMQASTVLMAAVGSALFVPLDNIKNELENWRQSYQALSLDQLPFYIEAESSKYKMRQGVIYKCTDLALPVFTDTTERSPTFNLKPMEVENSDSLSLFYLAINEVSHKAEAWEKLLHRTPRPLNWPEINKEAIPEYLYSFDFSELSIERRQKYFPQNIFNVVRSAHGFSFEFSDKYTEFEFSFSHELFLQLTLKMVLNIHSTLIMGRLNRYEGNLMTWVNPTNGKLIDRTARYVKILLERRGLQVTYEQIIYALFEVLESKTNELSCVLRTVESLLKR
;
A
#
# COMPACT_ATOMS: atom_id res chain seq x y z
N MET A 1 -0.10 38.81 3.80
CA MET A 1 -0.99 38.55 4.95
C MET A 1 -1.97 37.48 4.52
N ALA A 2 -2.17 36.45 5.35
CA ALA A 2 -3.13 35.37 5.09
C ALA A 2 -4.55 35.92 4.90
N SER A 3 -5.37 35.29 4.07
CA SER A 3 -6.79 35.63 4.00
C SER A 3 -7.48 35.33 5.35
N LYS A 4 -8.53 36.10 5.72
CA LYS A 4 -9.35 35.78 6.91
C LYS A 4 -9.91 34.35 6.87
N GLN A 5 -10.17 33.85 5.65
CA GLN A 5 -10.67 32.50 5.42
C GLN A 5 -9.62 31.42 5.74
N THR A 6 -8.34 31.68 5.49
CA THR A 6 -7.22 30.77 5.82
C THR A 6 -7.02 30.63 7.31
N GLN A 7 -7.05 31.75 8.04
CA GLN A 7 -6.94 31.72 9.50
C GLN A 7 -8.08 30.88 10.10
N GLN A 8 -9.32 31.10 9.65
CA GLN A 8 -10.47 30.33 10.10
C GLN A 8 -10.31 28.82 9.85
N ARG A 9 -9.80 28.42 8.67
CA ARG A 9 -9.56 27.01 8.35
C ARG A 9 -8.49 26.37 9.25
N ALA A 10 -7.42 27.10 9.55
CA ALA A 10 -6.39 26.66 10.48
C ALA A 10 -6.97 26.49 11.90
N ASP A 11 -7.75 27.46 12.38
CA ASP A 11 -8.43 27.40 13.68
C ASP A 11 -9.36 26.19 13.78
N ASP A 12 -10.15 25.96 12.74
CA ASP A 12 -11.10 24.84 12.69
C ASP A 12 -10.40 23.48 12.65
N PHE A 13 -9.21 23.39 12.03
CA PHE A 13 -8.37 22.20 12.12
C PHE A 13 -7.81 22.03 13.54
N LEU A 14 -7.23 23.07 14.14
CA LEU A 14 -6.61 23.01 15.47
C LEU A 14 -7.59 22.55 16.55
N LYS A 15 -8.87 22.95 16.49
CA LYS A 15 -9.93 22.48 17.40
C LYS A 15 -10.12 20.96 17.43
N LYS A 16 -9.76 20.26 16.35
CA LYS A 16 -9.93 18.80 16.19
C LYS A 16 -8.61 18.06 15.94
N ALA A 17 -7.46 18.76 15.99
CA ALA A 17 -6.17 18.20 15.60
C ALA A 17 -5.76 17.00 16.46
N ASN A 18 -6.14 17.00 17.74
CA ASN A 18 -5.90 15.90 18.67
C ASN A 18 -6.45 14.55 18.21
N GLN A 19 -7.49 14.52 17.38
CA GLN A 19 -8.06 13.30 16.80
C GLN A 19 -7.13 12.66 15.74
N PHE A 20 -6.14 13.43 15.27
CA PHE A 20 -5.23 13.04 14.19
C PHE A 20 -3.77 12.94 14.64
N PHE A 21 -3.48 13.09 15.95
CA PHE A 21 -2.14 12.95 16.51
C PHE A 21 -1.69 11.50 16.57
N LEU A 22 -1.49 10.91 15.39
CA LEU A 22 -0.96 9.56 15.21
C LEU A 22 0.57 9.54 15.18
N GLY A 23 1.21 10.71 15.35
CA GLY A 23 2.66 10.85 15.27
C GLY A 23 3.41 9.93 16.23
N SER A 24 2.87 9.62 17.40
CA SER A 24 3.47 8.68 18.37
C SER A 24 3.52 7.23 17.90
N LEU A 25 2.71 6.85 16.91
CA LEU A 25 2.72 5.50 16.36
C LEU A 25 4.04 5.23 15.63
N PRO A 26 4.74 4.12 15.92
CA PRO A 26 5.95 3.76 15.20
C PRO A 26 5.83 3.75 13.68
N THR A 27 4.68 3.35 13.12
CA THR A 27 4.42 3.38 11.67
C THR A 27 4.47 4.78 11.05
N GLU A 28 4.31 5.84 11.87
CA GLU A 28 4.37 7.26 11.46
C GLU A 28 5.72 7.93 11.76
N GLN A 29 6.65 7.22 12.39
CA GLN A 29 7.98 7.72 12.75
C GLN A 29 8.98 7.54 11.60
N PRO A 30 10.04 8.37 11.56
CA PRO A 30 11.12 8.17 10.61
C PRO A 30 12.03 7.01 11.03
N HIS A 31 12.38 6.16 10.07
CA HIS A 31 13.28 5.06 10.34
C HIS A 31 14.72 5.56 10.55
N PRO A 32 15.42 5.11 11.61
CA PRO A 32 16.71 5.69 11.99
C PRO A 32 17.84 5.36 11.00
N LYS A 33 17.78 4.21 10.31
CA LYS A 33 18.84 3.80 9.37
C LYS A 33 18.76 4.48 8.00
N THR A 34 17.61 5.04 7.61
CA THR A 34 17.36 5.59 6.26
C THR A 34 17.30 7.12 6.24
N LYS A 35 17.86 7.80 7.24
CA LYS A 35 17.85 9.27 7.33
C LYS A 35 18.44 9.96 6.09
N ASP A 36 19.37 9.31 5.40
CA ASP A 36 20.05 9.84 4.20
C ASP A 36 19.55 9.19 2.90
N LEU A 37 18.40 8.51 2.91
CA LEU A 37 17.92 7.71 1.77
C LEU A 37 17.77 8.54 0.48
N SER A 38 17.26 9.78 0.56
CA SER A 38 17.13 10.65 -0.61
C SER A 38 18.49 11.03 -1.21
N PHE A 39 19.52 11.21 -0.38
CA PHE A 39 20.88 11.48 -0.83
C PHE A 39 21.47 10.23 -1.52
N LEU A 40 21.35 9.07 -0.88
CA LEU A 40 21.82 7.80 -1.44
C LEU A 40 21.12 7.44 -2.76
N ALA A 41 19.82 7.71 -2.89
CA ALA A 41 19.10 7.50 -4.14
C ALA A 41 19.69 8.29 -5.34
N GLN A 42 20.33 9.43 -5.06
CA GLN A 42 21.03 10.23 -6.06
C GLN A 42 22.48 9.80 -6.25
N SER A 43 23.21 9.52 -5.17
CA SER A 43 24.67 9.35 -5.18
C SER A 43 25.17 7.90 -5.24
N ASP A 44 24.42 6.96 -4.67
CA ASP A 44 24.83 5.55 -4.47
C ASP A 44 23.61 4.63 -4.33
N LEU A 45 23.05 4.23 -5.48
CA LEU A 45 21.88 3.36 -5.53
C LEU A 45 22.14 1.98 -4.94
N SER A 46 23.34 1.42 -5.11
CA SER A 46 23.68 0.10 -4.58
C SER A 46 23.61 0.10 -3.06
N LYS A 47 24.14 1.13 -2.39
CA LYS A 47 24.02 1.28 -0.93
C LYS A 47 22.57 1.53 -0.50
N ALA A 48 21.81 2.32 -1.25
CA ALA A 48 20.39 2.57 -0.96
C ALA A 48 19.58 1.26 -1.03
N ILE A 49 19.79 0.45 -2.07
CA ILE A 49 19.15 -0.86 -2.26
C ILE A 49 19.52 -1.81 -1.13
N GLY A 50 20.83 -1.92 -0.80
CA GLY A 50 21.30 -2.77 0.29
C GLY A 50 20.65 -2.44 1.63
N LEU A 51 20.51 -1.14 1.93
CA LEU A 51 19.85 -0.66 3.14
C LEU A 51 18.35 -1.01 3.19
N LEU A 52 17.63 -0.82 2.08
CA LEU A 52 16.21 -1.19 2.01
C LEU A 52 16.03 -2.71 2.14
N LYS A 53 16.88 -3.49 1.46
CA LYS A 53 16.89 -4.96 1.56
C LYS A 53 17.16 -5.45 2.98
N GLU A 54 18.07 -4.79 3.71
CA GLU A 54 18.38 -5.11 5.11
C GLU A 54 17.16 -4.93 6.02
N ILE A 55 16.41 -3.84 5.83
CA ILE A 55 15.19 -3.54 6.60
C ILE A 55 14.07 -4.53 6.24
N ASP A 56 13.95 -4.87 4.96
CA ASP A 56 13.03 -5.88 4.48
C ASP A 56 13.32 -7.27 5.07
N LEU A 57 14.59 -7.67 5.16
CA LEU A 57 15.00 -8.90 5.85
C LEU A 57 14.63 -8.89 7.34
N GLN A 58 14.82 -7.76 8.04
CA GLN A 58 14.38 -7.61 9.43
C GLN A 58 12.87 -7.77 9.58
N ALA A 59 12.09 -7.30 8.61
CA ALA A 59 10.65 -7.49 8.61
C ALA A 59 10.28 -8.98 8.43
N ILE A 60 10.97 -9.71 7.55
CA ILE A 60 10.77 -11.17 7.38
C ILE A 60 11.13 -11.92 8.67
N ASP A 61 12.24 -11.57 9.32
CA ASP A 61 12.67 -12.18 10.58
C ASP A 61 11.57 -12.05 11.67
N ARG A 62 10.81 -10.93 11.69
CA ARG A 62 9.66 -10.77 12.61
C ARG A 62 8.52 -11.74 12.36
N ILE A 63 8.28 -12.13 11.11
CA ILE A 63 7.23 -13.11 10.79
C ILE A 63 7.68 -14.50 11.23
N LEU A 64 8.96 -14.84 11.02
CA LEU A 64 9.55 -16.08 11.45
C LEU A 64 9.41 -16.28 12.97
N ASP A 65 9.72 -15.23 13.74
CA ASP A 65 9.57 -15.20 15.20
C ASP A 65 8.11 -15.41 15.65
N GLN A 66 7.13 -15.15 14.78
CA GLN A 66 5.70 -15.29 15.05
C GLN A 66 5.05 -16.50 14.36
N SER A 67 5.84 -17.44 13.84
CA SER A 67 5.34 -18.62 13.12
C SER A 67 4.27 -19.42 13.88
N ASP A 68 4.32 -19.47 15.21
CA ASP A 68 3.29 -20.12 16.04
C ASP A 68 1.89 -19.48 15.90
N LEU A 69 1.84 -18.15 15.80
CA LEU A 69 0.59 -17.42 15.58
C LEU A 69 0.03 -17.67 14.18
N LEU A 70 0.91 -17.76 13.18
CA LEU A 70 0.53 -18.11 11.80
C LEU A 70 0.00 -19.54 11.73
N MET A 71 0.62 -20.49 12.44
CA MET A 71 0.10 -21.86 12.54
C MET A 71 -1.26 -21.90 13.24
N LYS A 72 -1.51 -21.06 14.25
CA LYS A 72 -2.85 -20.92 14.86
C LYS A 72 -3.87 -20.41 13.84
N LEU A 73 -3.54 -19.35 13.10
CA LEU A 73 -4.41 -18.82 12.05
C LEU A 73 -4.69 -19.86 10.96
N SER A 74 -3.66 -20.58 10.51
CA SER A 74 -3.77 -21.67 9.52
C SER A 74 -4.74 -22.77 9.99
N ARG A 75 -4.66 -23.20 11.25
CA ARG A 75 -5.65 -24.14 11.83
C ARG A 75 -7.07 -23.62 11.73
N THR A 76 -7.30 -22.35 12.05
CA THR A 76 -8.64 -21.76 11.98
C THR A 76 -9.13 -21.68 10.53
N VAL A 77 -8.27 -21.33 9.58
CA VAL A 77 -8.57 -21.36 8.14
C VAL A 77 -8.99 -22.76 7.70
N ASP A 78 -8.18 -23.78 8.00
CA ASP A 78 -8.45 -25.16 7.62
C ASP A 78 -9.76 -25.69 8.22
N GLN A 79 -10.02 -25.40 9.50
CA GLN A 79 -11.26 -25.77 10.17
C GLN A 79 -12.47 -25.09 9.53
N THR A 80 -12.39 -23.80 9.25
CA THR A 80 -13.48 -23.02 8.64
C THR A 80 -13.84 -23.60 7.27
N LEU A 81 -12.84 -23.83 6.41
CA LEU A 81 -13.04 -24.41 5.09
C LEU A 81 -13.60 -25.85 5.17
N SER A 82 -13.12 -26.65 6.13
CA SER A 82 -13.58 -28.04 6.31
C SER A 82 -15.05 -28.11 6.77
N MET A 83 -15.53 -27.10 7.48
CA MET A 83 -16.94 -26.95 7.87
C MET A 83 -17.80 -26.31 6.77
N GLY A 84 -17.23 -26.04 5.58
CA GLY A 84 -17.94 -25.41 4.46
C GLY A 84 -18.19 -23.91 4.65
N GLY A 85 -17.45 -23.27 5.55
CA GLY A 85 -17.36 -21.81 5.66
C GLY A 85 -16.40 -21.22 4.62
N LYS A 86 -16.44 -19.90 4.48
CA LYS A 86 -15.59 -19.10 3.60
C LYS A 86 -14.62 -18.24 4.41
N ILE A 87 -13.56 -17.77 3.75
CA ILE A 87 -12.58 -16.85 4.33
C ILE A 87 -12.72 -15.49 3.67
N PHE A 88 -13.04 -14.48 4.46
CA PHE A 88 -13.14 -13.10 4.03
C PHE A 88 -11.87 -12.34 4.40
N LEU A 89 -11.32 -11.58 3.47
CA LEU A 89 -10.11 -10.77 3.65
C LEU A 89 -10.45 -9.30 3.46
N VAL A 90 -10.14 -8.47 4.46
CA VAL A 90 -10.45 -7.02 4.40
C VAL A 90 -9.23 -6.17 4.73
N GLY A 91 -9.14 -5.03 4.03
CA GLY A 91 -8.17 -3.98 4.33
C GLY A 91 -8.54 -2.62 3.70
N CYS A 92 -7.65 -1.66 3.80
CA CYS A 92 -7.76 -0.36 3.13
C CYS A 92 -6.44 0.01 2.46
N GLY A 93 -6.47 0.75 1.35
CA GLY A 93 -5.25 1.16 0.65
C GLY A 93 -4.35 -0.04 0.34
N ALA A 94 -3.12 -0.03 0.86
CA ALA A 94 -2.16 -1.11 0.65
C ALA A 94 -2.57 -2.44 1.29
N THR A 95 -3.25 -2.46 2.44
CA THR A 95 -3.82 -3.70 3.02
C THR A 95 -5.04 -4.22 2.26
N GLY A 96 -5.82 -3.32 1.65
CA GLY A 96 -6.89 -3.69 0.72
C GLY A 96 -6.32 -4.38 -0.52
N ARG A 97 -5.32 -3.76 -1.16
CA ARG A 97 -4.56 -4.31 -2.29
C ARG A 97 -3.91 -5.67 -1.98
N LEU A 98 -3.37 -5.82 -0.77
CA LEU A 98 -2.88 -7.10 -0.24
C LEU A 98 -3.98 -8.16 -0.18
N SER A 99 -5.17 -7.81 0.30
CA SER A 99 -6.29 -8.75 0.44
C SER A 99 -6.73 -9.26 -0.93
N LEU A 100 -6.78 -8.35 -1.91
CA LEU A 100 -7.07 -8.68 -3.30
C LEU A 100 -5.97 -9.52 -3.95
N ASN A 101 -4.70 -9.28 -3.60
CA ASN A 101 -3.59 -10.10 -4.08
C ASN A 101 -3.67 -11.55 -3.56
N LEU A 102 -4.08 -11.75 -2.31
CA LEU A 102 -4.29 -13.08 -1.76
C LEU A 102 -5.47 -13.80 -2.45
N GLU A 103 -6.60 -13.13 -2.71
CA GLU A 103 -7.68 -13.73 -3.52
C GLU A 103 -7.21 -14.06 -4.95
N TYR A 104 -6.40 -13.20 -5.56
CA TYR A 104 -5.79 -13.45 -6.87
C TYR A 104 -4.91 -14.70 -6.87
N ILE A 105 -4.01 -14.84 -5.89
CA ILE A 105 -3.16 -16.04 -5.74
C ILE A 105 -4.03 -17.30 -5.60
N ALA A 106 -5.06 -17.26 -4.76
CA ALA A 106 -5.96 -18.40 -4.55
C ALA A 106 -6.61 -18.88 -5.86
N LYS A 107 -6.92 -17.96 -6.77
CA LYS A 107 -7.49 -18.23 -8.09
C LYS A 107 -6.45 -18.66 -9.11
N LEU A 108 -5.27 -18.03 -9.10
CA LEU A 108 -4.15 -18.37 -9.98
C LEU A 108 -3.70 -19.82 -9.79
N ILE A 109 -3.55 -20.28 -8.54
CA ILE A 109 -3.11 -21.65 -8.23
C ILE A 109 -4.22 -22.71 -8.43
N ARG A 110 -5.47 -22.29 -8.68
CA ARG A 110 -6.66 -23.15 -8.89
C ARG A 110 -6.83 -24.22 -7.81
N HIS A 111 -6.53 -23.87 -6.56
CA HIS A 111 -6.67 -24.83 -5.46
C HIS A 111 -8.17 -25.02 -5.16
N PRO A 112 -8.71 -26.26 -5.26
CA PRO A 112 -10.16 -26.48 -5.24
C PRO A 112 -10.88 -25.96 -3.98
N ARG A 113 -10.20 -25.98 -2.82
CA ARG A 113 -10.77 -25.47 -1.57
C ARG A 113 -10.68 -23.95 -1.42
N LEU A 114 -9.79 -23.27 -2.14
CA LEU A 114 -9.49 -21.84 -1.94
C LEU A 114 -10.11 -20.98 -3.03
N GLU A 115 -10.03 -21.41 -4.29
CA GLU A 115 -10.41 -20.61 -5.48
C GLU A 115 -11.80 -19.94 -5.39
N GLN A 116 -12.77 -20.64 -4.78
CA GLN A 116 -14.16 -20.17 -4.63
C GLN A 116 -14.50 -19.67 -3.21
N ASN A 117 -13.63 -19.92 -2.23
CA ASN A 117 -13.93 -19.68 -0.82
C ASN A 117 -13.12 -18.55 -0.20
N ILE A 118 -12.12 -18.01 -0.90
CA ILE A 118 -11.42 -16.78 -0.50
C ILE A 118 -12.13 -15.58 -1.16
N ILE A 119 -12.65 -14.67 -0.33
CA ILE A 119 -13.36 -13.47 -0.77
C ILE A 119 -12.65 -12.26 -0.20
N SER A 120 -12.03 -11.44 -1.06
CA SER A 120 -11.42 -10.19 -0.61
C SER A 120 -12.29 -8.98 -0.91
N PHE A 121 -12.13 -7.95 -0.09
CA PHE A 121 -12.74 -6.64 -0.30
C PHE A 121 -11.96 -5.52 0.39
N MET A 122 -12.18 -4.28 -0.03
CA MET A 122 -11.51 -3.12 0.54
C MET A 122 -12.43 -1.90 0.62
N ALA A 123 -12.03 -0.90 1.41
CA ALA A 123 -12.70 0.40 1.43
C ALA A 123 -12.72 1.00 0.02
N GLY A 124 -13.90 1.39 -0.45
CA GLY A 124 -14.12 1.88 -1.82
C GLY A 124 -14.33 0.80 -2.90
N GLY A 125 -14.30 -0.49 -2.54
CA GLY A 125 -14.46 -1.60 -3.49
C GLY A 125 -13.33 -1.67 -4.52
N ASP A 126 -13.52 -2.44 -5.59
CA ASP A 126 -12.46 -2.60 -6.61
C ASP A 126 -12.08 -1.29 -7.33
N VAL A 127 -12.93 -0.26 -7.30
CA VAL A 127 -12.59 1.09 -7.81
C VAL A 127 -11.38 1.65 -7.06
N ALA A 128 -11.29 1.40 -5.75
CA ALA A 128 -10.19 1.86 -4.90
C ALA A 128 -8.82 1.26 -5.27
N LEU A 129 -8.78 0.20 -6.09
CA LEU A 129 -7.53 -0.31 -6.65
C LEU A 129 -6.84 0.70 -7.54
N VAL A 130 -7.60 1.41 -8.40
CA VAL A 130 -7.06 2.37 -9.38
C VAL A 130 -7.25 3.81 -8.94
N HIS A 131 -8.36 4.13 -8.28
CA HIS A 131 -8.70 5.48 -7.84
C HIS A 131 -9.22 5.48 -6.41
N SER A 132 -8.50 6.16 -5.51
CA SER A 132 -8.87 6.24 -4.09
C SER A 132 -10.17 7.03 -3.91
N LEU A 133 -11.23 6.37 -3.44
CA LEU A 133 -12.47 7.03 -3.08
C LEU A 133 -12.34 7.67 -1.69
N GLU A 134 -12.13 8.99 -1.65
CA GLU A 134 -11.85 9.73 -0.42
C GLU A 134 -12.94 9.53 0.65
N GLY A 135 -12.49 9.36 1.90
CA GLY A 135 -13.34 9.27 3.08
C GLY A 135 -14.01 7.91 3.33
N PHE A 136 -13.98 6.95 2.38
CA PHE A 136 -14.59 5.63 2.61
C PHE A 136 -13.96 4.86 3.77
N GLU A 137 -12.67 5.06 4.02
CA GLU A 137 -11.94 4.38 5.10
C GLU A 137 -12.30 4.86 6.50
N ASP A 138 -12.93 6.04 6.62
CA ASP A 138 -13.18 6.73 7.88
C ASP A 138 -14.47 6.26 8.58
N PHE A 139 -15.31 5.46 7.91
CA PHE A 139 -16.63 5.05 8.42
C PHE A 139 -16.68 3.55 8.77
N PRO A 140 -16.81 3.18 10.06
CA PRO A 140 -16.96 1.78 10.48
C PRO A 140 -18.18 1.08 9.86
N ASP A 141 -19.31 1.78 9.79
CA ASP A 141 -20.56 1.21 9.26
C ASP A 141 -20.45 0.80 7.79
N TYR A 142 -19.55 1.44 7.03
CA TYR A 142 -19.29 1.06 5.64
C TYR A 142 -18.57 -0.29 5.56
N GLY A 143 -17.61 -0.54 6.46
CA GLY A 143 -16.96 -1.85 6.54
C GLY A 143 -17.92 -2.97 6.94
N ALA A 144 -18.78 -2.70 7.93
CA ALA A 144 -19.81 -3.62 8.36
C ALA A 144 -20.83 -3.91 7.22
N ARG A 145 -21.30 -2.86 6.54
CA ARG A 145 -22.23 -2.98 5.40
C ARG A 145 -21.64 -3.82 4.27
N HIS A 146 -20.43 -3.48 3.81
CA HIS A 146 -19.80 -4.20 2.71
C HIS A 146 -19.58 -5.68 3.03
N LEU A 147 -19.16 -6.00 4.26
CA LEU A 147 -19.04 -7.39 4.72
C LEU A 147 -20.36 -8.16 4.58
N MET A 148 -21.48 -7.55 5.01
CA MET A 148 -22.80 -8.18 4.94
C MET A 148 -23.31 -8.33 3.50
N GLU A 149 -23.08 -7.33 2.64
CA GLU A 149 -23.48 -7.37 1.23
C GLU A 149 -22.73 -8.46 0.44
N LEU A 150 -21.52 -8.83 0.87
CA LEU A 150 -20.77 -9.96 0.30
C LEU A 150 -21.27 -11.34 0.80
N GLY A 151 -22.28 -11.36 1.68
CA GLY A 151 -22.92 -12.59 2.16
C GLY A 151 -22.14 -13.29 3.28
N PHE A 152 -21.43 -12.54 4.12
CA PHE A 152 -20.80 -13.08 5.34
C PHE A 152 -21.85 -13.71 6.28
N SER A 153 -21.53 -14.88 6.83
CA SER A 153 -22.44 -15.69 7.64
C SER A 153 -21.79 -16.21 8.93
N GLU A 154 -22.57 -16.90 9.76
CA GLU A 154 -22.15 -17.38 11.08
C GLU A 154 -21.04 -18.45 11.06
N LYS A 155 -20.80 -19.08 9.91
CA LYS A 155 -19.78 -20.13 9.72
C LYS A 155 -18.49 -19.61 9.07
N ASP A 156 -18.44 -18.33 8.70
CA ASP A 156 -17.34 -17.76 7.93
C ASP A 156 -16.28 -17.13 8.84
N LEU A 157 -15.03 -17.13 8.38
CA LEU A 157 -13.93 -16.45 9.03
C LEU A 157 -13.68 -15.12 8.34
N LEU A 158 -13.55 -14.04 9.12
CA LEU A 158 -12.99 -12.77 8.63
C LEU A 158 -11.54 -12.62 9.14
N ILE A 159 -10.63 -12.30 8.23
CA ILE A 159 -9.26 -11.86 8.53
C ILE A 159 -9.14 -10.39 8.12
N ALA A 160 -9.06 -9.51 9.11
CA ALA A 160 -9.01 -8.08 8.95
C ALA A 160 -7.58 -7.56 9.12
N THR A 161 -7.06 -6.88 8.10
CA THR A 161 -5.69 -6.33 8.08
C THR A 161 -5.72 -4.81 8.03
N THR A 162 -4.91 -4.16 8.87
CA THR A 162 -4.70 -2.72 8.87
C THR A 162 -3.28 -2.43 9.33
N GLU A 163 -2.50 -1.67 8.57
CA GLU A 163 -1.08 -1.51 8.90
C GLU A 163 -0.86 -0.84 10.26
N GLY A 164 -1.62 0.22 10.55
CA GLY A 164 -1.46 0.96 11.79
C GLY A 164 -2.34 0.49 12.95
N GLY A 165 -3.35 -0.36 12.71
CA GLY A 165 -4.27 -0.84 13.75
C GLY A 165 -5.44 0.11 14.05
N GLU A 166 -5.59 1.19 13.29
CA GLU A 166 -6.55 2.27 13.56
C GLU A 166 -7.57 2.52 12.45
N THR A 167 -7.62 1.76 11.36
CA THR A 167 -8.52 2.06 10.22
C THR A 167 -10.00 1.81 10.58
N PRO A 168 -10.87 2.85 10.63
CA PRO A 168 -12.26 2.70 11.05
C PRO A 168 -13.07 1.68 10.23
N TYR A 169 -12.95 1.71 8.90
CA TYR A 169 -13.62 0.77 8.01
C TYR A 169 -13.29 -0.71 8.35
N VAL A 170 -12.01 -1.01 8.55
CA VAL A 170 -11.54 -2.37 8.90
C VAL A 170 -12.04 -2.78 10.29
N ILE A 171 -12.01 -1.84 11.24
CA ILE A 171 -12.54 -2.02 12.60
C ILE A 171 -14.05 -2.34 12.58
N GLY A 172 -14.83 -1.63 11.78
CA GLY A 172 -16.26 -1.89 11.66
C GLY A 172 -16.58 -3.27 11.08
N ALA A 173 -15.81 -3.73 10.09
CA ALA A 173 -15.95 -5.08 9.54
C ALA A 173 -15.64 -6.16 10.59
N VAL A 174 -14.55 -6.01 11.37
CA VAL A 174 -14.17 -7.01 12.37
C VAL A 174 -15.11 -7.03 13.58
N GLU A 175 -15.59 -5.88 14.04
CA GLU A 175 -16.61 -5.80 15.09
C GLU A 175 -17.92 -6.45 14.64
N GLN A 176 -18.29 -6.29 13.36
CA GLN A 176 -19.48 -6.92 12.80
C GLN A 176 -19.32 -8.44 12.67
N ALA A 177 -18.17 -8.92 12.19
CA ALA A 177 -17.89 -10.35 12.14
C ALA A 177 -17.94 -11.00 13.53
N ALA A 178 -17.39 -10.34 14.55
CA ALA A 178 -17.39 -10.82 15.94
C ALA A 178 -18.79 -10.90 16.58
N ARG A 179 -19.77 -10.19 16.02
CA ARG A 179 -21.17 -10.26 16.46
C ARG A 179 -21.91 -11.45 15.84
N ILE A 180 -21.56 -11.83 14.61
CA ILE A 180 -22.33 -12.78 13.80
C ILE A 180 -21.68 -14.16 13.77
N SER A 181 -20.36 -14.23 13.60
CA SER A 181 -19.67 -15.50 13.38
C SER A 181 -19.46 -16.30 14.66
N HIS A 182 -19.59 -17.61 14.54
CA HIS A 182 -19.14 -18.58 15.53
C HIS A 182 -17.62 -18.79 15.48
N VAL A 183 -16.98 -18.42 14.37
CA VAL A 183 -15.53 -18.41 14.21
C VAL A 183 -15.01 -17.03 14.62
N PRO A 184 -14.16 -16.92 15.65
CA PRO A 184 -13.57 -15.64 16.03
C PRO A 184 -12.82 -15.01 14.85
N PRO A 185 -13.15 -13.76 14.44
CA PRO A 185 -12.42 -13.09 13.39
C PRO A 185 -11.03 -12.67 13.87
N TYR A 186 -10.10 -12.53 12.93
CA TYR A 186 -8.72 -12.11 13.21
C TYR A 186 -8.50 -10.64 12.88
N PHE A 187 -7.80 -9.91 13.75
CA PHE A 187 -7.39 -8.52 13.57
C PHE A 187 -5.85 -8.42 13.57
N LEU A 188 -5.28 -8.07 12.43
CA LEU A 188 -3.84 -8.02 12.20
C LEU A 188 -3.35 -6.57 11.98
N TYR A 189 -2.29 -6.18 12.69
CA TYR A 189 -1.74 -4.83 12.66
C TYR A 189 -0.25 -4.76 13.03
N CYS A 190 0.40 -3.62 12.78
CA CYS A 190 1.86 -3.47 12.89
C CYS A 190 2.31 -2.34 13.84
N ASN A 191 1.53 -2.03 14.88
CA ASN A 191 1.92 -1.14 15.98
C ASN A 191 1.83 -1.86 17.33
N PRO A 192 2.65 -1.50 18.34
CA PRO A 192 2.57 -2.14 19.66
C PRO A 192 1.20 -1.99 20.32
N ASP A 193 0.75 -3.05 20.99
CA ASP A 193 -0.56 -3.11 21.64
C ASP A 193 -0.73 -1.98 22.64
N GLU A 194 0.27 -1.80 23.51
CA GLU A 194 0.29 -0.82 24.58
C GLU A 194 0.14 0.62 24.07
N VAL A 195 0.68 0.92 22.88
CA VAL A 195 0.58 2.24 22.27
C VAL A 195 -0.84 2.46 21.73
N LEU A 196 -1.36 1.49 20.97
CA LEU A 196 -2.71 1.59 20.38
C LEU A 196 -3.79 1.63 21.46
N VAL A 197 -3.70 0.74 22.44
CA VAL A 197 -4.63 0.68 23.58
C VAL A 197 -4.56 1.97 24.38
N ALA A 198 -3.39 2.54 24.65
CA ALA A 198 -3.31 3.76 25.44
C ALA A 198 -3.86 4.99 24.70
N GLN A 199 -3.68 5.08 23.38
CA GLN A 199 -3.83 6.34 22.65
C GLN A 199 -4.99 6.39 21.66
N VAL A 200 -5.48 5.24 21.19
CA VAL A 200 -6.48 5.16 20.12
C VAL A 200 -7.69 4.36 20.59
N GLU A 201 -8.75 5.06 20.99
CA GLU A 201 -9.98 4.48 21.55
C GLU A 201 -10.55 3.33 20.68
N ARG A 202 -10.65 3.56 19.37
CA ARG A 202 -11.19 2.55 18.44
C ARG A 202 -10.31 1.30 18.33
N SER A 203 -8.99 1.45 18.45
CA SER A 203 -8.07 0.32 18.47
C SER A 203 -8.19 -0.44 19.79
N ARG A 204 -8.30 0.25 20.92
CA ARG A 204 -8.56 -0.38 22.24
C ARG A 204 -9.78 -1.29 22.19
N ARG A 205 -10.92 -0.79 21.68
CA ARG A 205 -12.16 -1.56 21.60
C ARG A 205 -12.02 -2.90 20.87
N VAL A 206 -11.22 -2.95 19.81
CA VAL A 206 -11.00 -4.18 19.03
C VAL A 206 -9.94 -5.07 19.68
N ILE A 207 -8.83 -4.50 20.15
CA ILE A 207 -7.69 -5.24 20.73
C ILE A 207 -8.05 -5.90 22.07
N GLU A 208 -8.96 -5.30 22.86
CA GLU A 208 -9.41 -5.83 24.15
C GLU A 208 -10.68 -6.69 24.04
N ASN A 209 -11.25 -6.85 22.84
CA ASN A 209 -12.44 -7.66 22.63
C ASN A 209 -12.11 -9.16 22.63
N ASN A 210 -12.58 -9.89 23.63
CA ASN A 210 -12.33 -11.32 23.78
C ASN A 210 -12.96 -12.22 22.69
N LYS A 211 -13.81 -11.67 21.82
CA LYS A 211 -14.36 -12.37 20.65
C LYS A 211 -13.50 -12.22 19.40
N ILE A 212 -12.41 -11.45 19.46
CA ILE A 212 -11.53 -11.16 18.33
C ILE A 212 -10.14 -11.71 18.64
N GLU A 213 -9.59 -12.47 17.70
CA GLU A 213 -8.21 -12.94 17.78
C GLU A 213 -7.28 -11.87 17.21
N LYS A 214 -6.28 -11.44 17.97
CA LYS A 214 -5.31 -10.43 17.50
C LYS A 214 -3.98 -11.05 17.14
N ILE A 215 -3.34 -10.52 16.10
CA ILE A 215 -1.96 -10.83 15.75
C ILE A 215 -1.23 -9.51 15.49
N ASN A 216 -0.28 -9.18 16.36
CA ASN A 216 0.52 -7.96 16.26
C ASN A 216 1.86 -8.26 15.58
N LEU A 217 2.01 -7.80 14.34
CA LEU A 217 3.22 -7.93 13.51
C LEU A 217 4.05 -6.65 13.53
N TYR A 218 4.32 -6.11 14.73
CA TYR A 218 5.14 -4.91 14.87
C TYR A 218 6.55 -5.09 14.28
N VAL A 219 6.88 -4.23 13.31
CA VAL A 219 8.15 -4.25 12.55
C VAL A 219 8.98 -2.97 12.69
N GLY A 220 8.56 -2.04 13.54
CA GLY A 220 9.19 -0.72 13.66
C GLY A 220 8.76 0.27 12.58
N PRO A 221 9.44 1.44 12.49
CA PRO A 221 9.15 2.45 11.48
C PRO A 221 9.43 1.97 10.05
N MET A 222 8.66 2.47 9.09
CA MET A 222 8.86 2.13 7.67
C MET A 222 10.14 2.77 7.12
N ALA A 223 10.82 2.08 6.19
CA ALA A 223 12.06 2.57 5.60
C ALA A 223 11.91 3.97 4.96
N LEU A 224 10.76 4.22 4.34
CA LEU A 224 10.26 5.55 3.99
C LEU A 224 9.12 5.91 4.96
N SER A 225 9.27 7.00 5.70
CA SER A 225 8.38 7.34 6.83
C SER A 225 6.93 7.42 6.39
N GLY A 226 6.03 6.71 7.08
CA GLY A 226 4.60 6.66 6.76
C GLY A 226 4.22 5.85 5.52
N SER A 227 5.18 5.22 4.81
CA SER A 227 4.93 4.40 3.62
C SER A 227 4.62 2.95 4.00
N THR A 228 3.43 2.72 4.58
CA THR A 228 3.01 1.39 5.08
C THR A 228 2.86 0.33 4.00
N ARG A 229 2.80 0.72 2.72
CA ARG A 229 2.88 -0.17 1.56
C ARG A 229 4.17 -1.02 1.51
N MET A 230 5.20 -0.66 2.29
CA MET A 230 6.48 -1.36 2.35
C MET A 230 6.43 -2.49 3.39
N GLN A 231 7.17 -2.37 4.50
CA GLN A 231 7.39 -3.46 5.44
C GLN A 231 6.07 -3.94 6.09
N ALA A 232 5.20 -3.02 6.52
CA ALA A 232 3.96 -3.39 7.21
C ALA A 232 3.03 -4.25 6.34
N SER A 233 2.73 -3.82 5.11
CA SER A 233 1.89 -4.64 4.22
C SER A 233 2.59 -5.92 3.76
N THR A 234 3.92 -5.93 3.60
CA THR A 234 4.67 -7.16 3.30
C THR A 234 4.48 -8.20 4.39
N VAL A 235 4.64 -7.83 5.67
CA VAL A 235 4.50 -8.81 6.76
C VAL A 235 3.07 -9.29 6.97
N LEU A 236 2.09 -8.41 6.79
CA LEU A 236 0.68 -8.78 6.82
C LEU A 236 0.34 -9.76 5.70
N MET A 237 0.84 -9.51 4.49
CA MET A 237 0.56 -10.37 3.32
C MET A 237 1.20 -11.74 3.49
N ALA A 238 2.45 -11.78 3.96
CA ALA A 238 3.14 -13.02 4.25
C ALA A 238 2.46 -13.80 5.38
N ALA A 239 2.02 -13.16 6.47
CA ALA A 239 1.34 -13.86 7.57
C ALA A 239 0.01 -14.50 7.13
N VAL A 240 -0.87 -13.72 6.48
CA VAL A 240 -2.16 -14.23 6.01
C VAL A 240 -1.95 -15.25 4.88
N GLY A 241 -1.10 -14.94 3.91
CA GLY A 241 -0.80 -15.82 2.79
C GLY A 241 -0.21 -17.16 3.23
N SER A 242 0.71 -17.16 4.20
CA SER A 242 1.27 -18.41 4.73
C SER A 242 0.19 -19.26 5.38
N ALA A 243 -0.72 -18.65 6.14
CA ALA A 243 -1.84 -19.38 6.73
C ALA A 243 -2.85 -19.92 5.70
N LEU A 244 -2.97 -19.29 4.53
CA LEU A 244 -3.88 -19.72 3.46
C LEU A 244 -3.29 -20.77 2.53
N PHE A 245 -2.00 -20.66 2.20
CA PHE A 245 -1.40 -21.35 1.05
C PHE A 245 -0.31 -22.34 1.41
N VAL A 246 0.32 -22.19 2.59
CA VAL A 246 1.41 -23.07 3.01
C VAL A 246 0.86 -24.15 3.93
N PRO A 247 1.19 -25.45 3.71
CA PRO A 247 0.82 -26.50 4.64
C PRO A 247 1.28 -26.18 6.06
N LEU A 248 0.39 -26.39 7.04
CA LEU A 248 0.60 -25.99 8.44
C LEU A 248 1.96 -26.40 9.00
N ASP A 249 2.35 -27.67 8.82
CA ASP A 249 3.60 -28.23 9.36
C ASP A 249 4.86 -27.69 8.66
N ASN A 250 4.70 -26.97 7.55
CA ASN A 250 5.78 -26.45 6.72
C ASN A 250 5.87 -24.92 6.74
N ILE A 251 4.95 -24.20 7.42
CA ILE A 251 4.94 -22.72 7.46
C ILE A 251 6.30 -22.15 7.84
N LYS A 252 6.90 -22.67 8.91
CA LYS A 252 8.20 -22.19 9.40
C LYS A 252 9.31 -22.42 8.38
N ASN A 253 9.43 -23.65 7.87
CA ASN A 253 10.48 -24.02 6.92
C ASN A 253 10.37 -23.21 5.62
N GLU A 254 9.16 -23.01 5.09
CA GLU A 254 8.96 -22.22 3.87
C GLU A 254 9.28 -20.74 4.07
N LEU A 255 8.93 -20.17 5.23
CA LEU A 255 9.34 -18.81 5.58
C LEU A 255 10.88 -18.71 5.70
N GLU A 256 11.55 -19.71 6.29
CA GLU A 256 13.01 -19.76 6.41
C GLU A 256 13.67 -19.86 5.02
N ASN A 257 13.12 -20.70 4.14
CA ASN A 257 13.55 -20.84 2.76
C ASN A 257 13.38 -19.52 2.00
N TRP A 258 12.20 -18.89 2.07
CA TRP A 258 11.95 -17.60 1.44
C TRP A 258 12.92 -16.53 1.94
N ARG A 259 13.15 -16.46 3.25
CA ARG A 259 14.08 -15.52 3.88
C ARG A 259 15.51 -15.71 3.38
N GLN A 260 15.99 -16.95 3.30
CA GLN A 260 17.32 -17.28 2.79
C GLN A 260 17.44 -16.95 1.29
N SER A 261 16.45 -17.32 0.48
CA SER A 261 16.44 -16.99 -0.95
C SER A 261 16.40 -15.48 -1.20
N TYR A 262 15.57 -14.73 -0.45
CA TYR A 262 15.51 -13.27 -0.57
C TYR A 262 16.84 -12.63 -0.16
N GLN A 263 17.49 -13.13 0.89
CA GLN A 263 18.83 -12.68 1.28
C GLN A 263 19.84 -12.91 0.14
N ALA A 264 19.82 -14.07 -0.51
CA ALA A 264 20.72 -14.43 -1.60
C ALA A 264 20.41 -13.73 -2.94
N LEU A 265 19.19 -13.22 -3.13
CA LEU A 265 18.76 -12.58 -4.39
C LEU A 265 19.67 -11.39 -4.78
N SER A 266 20.38 -11.48 -5.90
CA SER A 266 21.18 -10.35 -6.41
C SER A 266 20.25 -9.24 -6.92
N LEU A 267 20.50 -8.02 -6.45
CA LEU A 267 19.84 -6.80 -6.93
C LEU A 267 20.83 -5.87 -7.65
N ASP A 268 21.98 -6.39 -8.08
CA ASP A 268 23.09 -5.59 -8.63
C ASP A 268 22.75 -4.89 -9.95
N GLN A 269 21.77 -5.43 -10.68
CA GLN A 269 21.28 -4.83 -11.92
C GLN A 269 20.14 -3.81 -11.68
N LEU A 270 19.53 -3.79 -10.49
CA LEU A 270 18.42 -2.90 -10.19
C LEU A 270 18.76 -1.39 -10.31
N PRO A 271 19.99 -0.91 -9.98
CA PRO A 271 20.39 0.47 -10.25
C PRO A 271 20.12 0.92 -11.70
N PHE A 272 20.43 0.07 -12.68
CA PHE A 272 20.19 0.40 -14.10
C PHE A 272 18.72 0.74 -14.37
N TYR A 273 17.80 -0.10 -13.89
CA TYR A 273 16.36 0.11 -14.12
C TYR A 273 15.87 1.37 -13.41
N ILE A 274 16.32 1.62 -12.18
CA ILE A 274 15.97 2.82 -11.41
C ILE A 274 16.44 4.09 -12.14
N GLU A 275 17.67 4.08 -12.65
CA GLU A 275 18.23 5.20 -13.41
C GLU A 275 17.53 5.42 -14.74
N ALA A 276 17.30 4.35 -15.50
CA ALA A 276 16.65 4.41 -16.79
C ALA A 276 15.22 4.96 -16.67
N GLU A 277 14.41 4.40 -15.75
CA GLU A 277 13.02 4.84 -15.56
C GLU A 277 12.94 6.27 -15.01
N SER A 278 13.74 6.60 -13.99
CA SER A 278 13.77 7.97 -13.45
C SER A 278 14.20 8.99 -14.51
N SER A 279 15.08 8.62 -15.45
CA SER A 279 15.48 9.47 -16.57
C SER A 279 14.34 9.70 -17.56
N LYS A 280 13.53 8.68 -17.86
CA LYS A 280 12.31 8.85 -18.69
C LYS A 280 11.34 9.85 -18.06
N TYR A 281 11.11 9.75 -16.76
CA TYR A 281 10.25 10.71 -16.04
C TYR A 281 10.81 12.14 -16.07
N LYS A 282 12.12 12.32 -15.90
CA LYS A 282 12.77 13.65 -16.01
C LYS A 282 12.61 14.24 -17.42
N MET A 283 12.60 13.40 -18.45
CA MET A 283 12.34 13.78 -19.84
C MET A 283 10.84 13.91 -20.18
N ARG A 284 9.95 13.82 -19.19
CA ARG A 284 8.48 13.83 -19.37
C ARG A 284 7.99 12.75 -20.33
N GLN A 285 8.61 11.57 -20.28
CA GLN A 285 8.18 10.38 -21.01
C GLN A 285 7.49 9.41 -20.05
N GLY A 286 6.51 8.69 -20.57
CA GLY A 286 5.72 7.72 -19.81
C GLY A 286 6.39 6.35 -19.81
N VAL A 287 6.04 5.55 -18.82
CA VAL A 287 6.43 4.13 -18.72
C VAL A 287 5.15 3.29 -18.61
N ILE A 288 4.96 2.36 -19.52
CA ILE A 288 3.87 1.40 -19.46
C ILE A 288 4.46 0.07 -19.02
N TYR A 289 4.01 -0.41 -17.87
CA TYR A 289 4.36 -1.73 -17.38
C TYR A 289 3.50 -2.78 -18.07
N LYS A 290 4.15 -3.66 -18.82
CA LYS A 290 3.51 -4.74 -19.57
C LYS A 290 3.72 -6.07 -18.87
N CYS A 291 2.65 -6.81 -18.62
CA CYS A 291 2.66 -8.03 -17.81
C CYS A 291 1.50 -8.99 -18.14
N THR A 292 1.67 -10.26 -17.79
CA THR A 292 0.61 -11.30 -17.79
C THR A 292 0.30 -11.70 -16.34
N ASP A 293 0.93 -12.78 -15.85
CA ASP A 293 0.58 -13.49 -14.61
C ASP A 293 1.11 -12.83 -13.34
N LEU A 294 1.70 -11.63 -13.48
CA LEU A 294 2.26 -10.80 -12.41
C LEU A 294 1.67 -9.40 -12.42
N ALA A 295 0.53 -9.21 -13.11
CA ALA A 295 -0.08 -7.90 -13.29
C ALA A 295 -0.50 -7.27 -11.97
N LEU A 296 -1.07 -8.04 -11.02
CA LEU A 296 -1.60 -7.45 -9.80
C LEU A 296 -0.49 -6.89 -8.87
N PRO A 297 0.63 -7.57 -8.57
CA PRO A 297 1.75 -6.95 -7.85
C PRO A 297 2.27 -5.66 -8.50
N VAL A 298 2.42 -5.65 -9.83
CA VAL A 298 2.86 -4.47 -10.60
C VAL A 298 1.83 -3.34 -10.51
N PHE A 299 0.55 -3.67 -10.63
CA PHE A 299 -0.56 -2.73 -10.51
C PHE A 299 -0.63 -2.09 -9.13
N THR A 300 -0.46 -2.89 -8.08
CA THR A 300 -0.50 -2.39 -6.70
C THR A 300 0.69 -1.47 -6.38
N ASP A 301 1.91 -1.78 -6.84
CA ASP A 301 3.04 -0.84 -6.67
C ASP A 301 2.81 0.46 -7.42
N THR A 302 2.42 0.38 -8.70
CA THR A 302 2.25 1.56 -9.55
C THR A 302 1.13 2.47 -9.06
N THR A 303 -0.03 1.94 -8.67
CA THR A 303 -1.14 2.74 -8.15
C THR A 303 -0.80 3.46 -6.84
N GLU A 304 -0.05 2.82 -5.93
CA GLU A 304 0.41 3.40 -4.66
C GLU A 304 1.42 4.55 -4.84
N ARG A 305 2.02 4.73 -6.03
CA ARG A 305 2.93 5.86 -6.27
C ARG A 305 2.20 7.21 -6.21
N SER A 306 0.92 7.24 -6.58
CA SER A 306 0.10 8.46 -6.61
C SER A 306 -0.13 9.04 -5.21
N PRO A 307 -0.75 8.31 -4.25
CA PRO A 307 -0.95 8.83 -2.90
C PRO A 307 0.37 9.02 -2.13
N THR A 308 1.40 8.20 -2.39
CA THR A 308 2.68 8.25 -1.67
C THR A 308 3.55 9.44 -2.07
N PHE A 309 3.63 9.73 -3.38
CA PHE A 309 4.57 10.71 -3.94
C PHE A 309 3.89 11.88 -4.66
N ASN A 310 2.57 11.99 -4.51
CA ASN A 310 1.72 13.01 -5.15
C ASN A 310 1.95 13.08 -6.67
N LEU A 311 1.91 11.89 -7.29
CA LEU A 311 1.89 11.74 -8.73
C LEU A 311 0.45 11.67 -9.23
N LYS A 312 0.26 12.01 -10.51
CA LYS A 312 -1.03 11.83 -11.17
C LYS A 312 -1.40 10.34 -11.19
N PRO A 313 -2.61 9.97 -10.75
CA PRO A 313 -3.08 8.59 -10.83
C PRO A 313 -3.30 8.17 -12.28
N MET A 314 -3.38 6.87 -12.51
CA MET A 314 -3.75 6.31 -13.81
C MET A 314 -5.09 6.90 -14.24
N GLU A 315 -5.17 7.24 -15.52
CA GLU A 315 -6.30 7.96 -16.08
C GLU A 315 -7.33 7.07 -16.77
N VAL A 316 -8.56 7.57 -16.89
CA VAL A 316 -9.61 7.03 -17.76
C VAL A 316 -9.34 7.39 -19.23
N GLU A 317 -9.96 6.66 -20.18
CA GLU A 317 -9.67 6.73 -21.62
C GLU A 317 -9.69 8.16 -22.23
N ASN A 318 -10.51 9.07 -21.69
CA ASN A 318 -10.73 10.43 -22.22
C ASN A 318 -10.11 11.55 -21.36
N SER A 319 -9.08 11.26 -20.58
CA SER A 319 -8.42 12.26 -19.75
C SER A 319 -7.41 13.10 -20.56
N ASP A 320 -7.46 14.42 -20.41
CA ASP A 320 -6.45 15.35 -20.94
C ASP A 320 -5.13 15.35 -20.14
N SER A 321 -5.09 14.58 -19.05
CA SER A 321 -4.01 14.57 -18.09
C SER A 321 -3.62 13.14 -17.72
N LEU A 322 -2.54 12.67 -18.33
CA LEU A 322 -2.07 11.30 -18.18
C LEU A 322 -1.06 11.17 -17.04
N SER A 323 -1.04 10.00 -16.40
CA SER A 323 -0.01 9.59 -15.45
C SER A 323 1.35 9.39 -16.11
N LEU A 324 2.44 9.41 -15.34
CA LEU A 324 3.77 9.04 -15.86
C LEU A 324 3.94 7.52 -16.00
N PHE A 325 3.13 6.73 -15.29
CA PHE A 325 3.19 5.27 -15.31
C PHE A 325 1.80 4.69 -15.61
N TYR A 326 1.73 3.55 -16.31
CA TYR A 326 0.46 2.88 -16.60
C TYR A 326 0.65 1.36 -16.67
N LEU A 327 -0.44 0.62 -16.71
CA LEU A 327 -0.42 -0.84 -16.86
C LEU A 327 -1.02 -1.23 -18.22
N ALA A 328 -0.38 -2.19 -18.90
CA ALA A 328 -0.96 -2.90 -20.02
C ALA A 328 -0.87 -4.42 -19.79
N ILE A 329 -2.01 -5.09 -19.83
CA ILE A 329 -2.08 -6.55 -19.70
C ILE A 329 -1.91 -7.14 -21.09
N ASN A 330 -0.87 -7.96 -21.25
CA ASN A 330 -0.49 -8.55 -22.52
C ASN A 330 -1.60 -9.49 -23.06
N GLU A 331 -1.74 -9.53 -24.39
CA GLU A 331 -2.69 -10.36 -25.14
C GLU A 331 -4.17 -10.11 -24.78
N VAL A 332 -4.51 -8.89 -24.38
CA VAL A 332 -5.89 -8.48 -24.14
C VAL A 332 -6.20 -7.25 -24.96
N SER A 333 -7.31 -7.27 -25.69
CA SER A 333 -7.75 -6.19 -26.57
C SER A 333 -9.07 -5.55 -26.13
N HIS A 334 -9.68 -6.03 -25.05
CA HIS A 334 -10.93 -5.49 -24.51
C HIS A 334 -10.80 -5.14 -23.02
N LYS A 335 -11.27 -3.96 -22.63
CA LYS A 335 -11.09 -3.45 -21.26
C LYS A 335 -11.74 -4.30 -20.16
N ALA A 336 -12.93 -4.88 -20.42
CA ALA A 336 -13.57 -5.76 -19.43
C ALA A 336 -12.76 -7.04 -19.22
N GLU A 337 -12.21 -7.61 -20.30
CA GLU A 337 -11.32 -8.77 -20.23
C GLU A 337 -10.03 -8.43 -19.49
N ALA A 338 -9.51 -7.21 -19.65
CA ALA A 338 -8.30 -6.77 -18.95
C ALA A 338 -8.53 -6.75 -17.42
N TRP A 339 -9.69 -6.24 -16.98
CA TRP A 339 -10.07 -6.27 -15.57
C TRP A 339 -10.27 -7.70 -15.03
N GLU A 340 -10.92 -8.58 -15.79
CA GLU A 340 -11.09 -9.98 -15.39
C GLU A 340 -9.75 -10.72 -15.31
N LYS A 341 -8.82 -10.47 -16.25
CA LYS A 341 -7.46 -11.04 -16.21
C LYS A 341 -6.61 -10.46 -15.09
N LEU A 342 -6.82 -9.19 -14.71
CA LEU A 342 -6.13 -8.57 -13.58
C LEU A 342 -6.53 -9.20 -12.23
N LEU A 343 -7.81 -9.52 -12.05
CA LEU A 343 -8.36 -9.97 -10.77
C LEU A 343 -8.64 -11.48 -10.70
N HIS A 344 -8.64 -12.17 -11.84
CA HIS A 344 -9.12 -13.56 -12.01
C HIS A 344 -10.57 -13.77 -11.54
N ARG A 345 -11.34 -12.69 -11.45
CA ARG A 345 -12.77 -12.68 -11.14
C ARG A 345 -13.41 -11.45 -11.76
N THR A 346 -14.73 -11.48 -11.86
CA THR A 346 -15.50 -10.26 -12.14
C THR A 346 -15.21 -9.22 -11.05
N PRO A 347 -14.94 -7.96 -11.42
CA PRO A 347 -14.81 -6.88 -10.47
C PRO A 347 -16.06 -6.67 -9.59
N ARG A 348 -15.83 -6.29 -8.33
CA ARG A 348 -16.82 -6.02 -7.27
C ARG A 348 -16.71 -4.56 -6.81
N PRO A 349 -17.23 -3.57 -7.57
CA PRO A 349 -17.43 -2.22 -7.04
C PRO A 349 -18.51 -2.23 -5.96
N LEU A 350 -18.58 -1.19 -5.12
CA LEU A 350 -19.56 -1.13 -4.02
C LEU A 350 -21.01 -1.02 -4.50
N ASN A 351 -21.23 -0.34 -5.63
CA ASN A 351 -22.55 0.01 -6.14
C ASN A 351 -23.39 0.81 -5.14
N TRP A 352 -22.77 1.81 -4.48
CA TRP A 352 -23.40 2.73 -3.53
C TRP A 352 -23.51 4.15 -4.12
N PRO A 353 -24.32 4.38 -5.17
CA PRO A 353 -24.43 5.67 -5.86
C PRO A 353 -24.95 6.79 -4.95
N GLU A 354 -25.63 6.44 -3.86
CA GLU A 354 -26.09 7.35 -2.82
C GLU A 354 -24.95 7.93 -1.97
N ILE A 355 -23.81 7.23 -1.89
CA ILE A 355 -22.62 7.68 -1.17
C ILE A 355 -21.61 8.31 -2.13
N ASN A 356 -21.31 7.63 -3.25
CA ASN A 356 -20.38 8.15 -4.25
C ASN A 356 -20.72 7.63 -5.64
N LYS A 357 -20.89 8.55 -6.60
CA LYS A 357 -21.24 8.23 -7.99
C LYS A 357 -20.14 7.47 -8.74
N GLU A 358 -18.91 7.50 -8.25
CA GLU A 358 -17.76 6.79 -8.82
C GLU A 358 -17.65 5.36 -8.29
N ALA A 359 -18.43 4.97 -7.27
CA ALA A 359 -18.41 3.63 -6.68
C ALA A 359 -19.21 2.59 -7.49
N ILE A 360 -19.38 2.80 -8.80
CA ILE A 360 -20.23 2.00 -9.70
C ILE A 360 -19.40 1.28 -10.80
N PRO A 361 -19.91 0.17 -11.38
CA PRO A 361 -19.20 -0.57 -12.43
C PRO A 361 -18.80 0.28 -13.65
N GLU A 362 -19.65 1.20 -14.09
CA GLU A 362 -19.43 2.03 -15.28
C GLU A 362 -18.17 2.90 -15.13
N TYR A 363 -17.93 3.41 -13.93
CA TYR A 363 -16.74 4.18 -13.63
C TYR A 363 -15.49 3.29 -13.63
N LEU A 364 -15.55 2.10 -13.03
CA LEU A 364 -14.44 1.14 -13.04
C LEU A 364 -14.04 0.75 -14.48
N TYR A 365 -15.01 0.42 -15.32
CA TYR A 365 -14.76 0.03 -16.72
C TYR A 365 -14.45 1.22 -17.65
N SER A 366 -14.32 2.44 -17.11
CA SER A 366 -13.75 3.57 -17.86
C SER A 366 -12.22 3.58 -17.86
N PHE A 367 -11.59 2.77 -17.00
CA PHE A 367 -10.17 2.47 -17.04
C PHE A 367 -9.92 1.29 -17.97
N ASP A 368 -9.03 1.48 -18.93
CA ASP A 368 -8.63 0.46 -19.89
C ASP A 368 -7.16 0.09 -19.69
N PHE A 369 -6.91 -1.16 -19.31
CA PHE A 369 -5.57 -1.75 -19.15
C PHE A 369 -5.27 -2.80 -20.22
N SER A 370 -6.03 -2.83 -21.32
CA SER A 370 -5.71 -3.64 -22.48
C SER A 370 -4.47 -3.10 -23.21
N GLU A 371 -3.96 -3.86 -24.19
CA GLU A 371 -2.84 -3.39 -25.02
C GLU A 371 -3.17 -2.15 -25.84
N LEU A 372 -4.46 -1.85 -26.08
CA LEU A 372 -4.90 -0.63 -26.78
C LEU A 372 -4.50 0.64 -26.02
N SER A 373 -4.31 0.55 -24.70
CA SER A 373 -3.81 1.66 -23.88
C SER A 373 -2.43 2.15 -24.31
N ILE A 374 -1.59 1.28 -24.91
CA ILE A 374 -0.25 1.63 -25.39
C ILE A 374 -0.36 2.63 -26.55
N GLU A 375 -1.08 2.25 -27.61
CA GLU A 375 -1.30 3.10 -28.77
C GLU A 375 -2.08 4.37 -28.41
N ARG A 376 -3.06 4.26 -27.51
CA ARG A 376 -3.82 5.42 -26.99
C ARG A 376 -2.88 6.45 -26.38
N ARG A 377 -2.02 6.04 -25.45
CA ARG A 377 -1.14 6.95 -24.70
C ARG A 377 0.00 7.50 -25.55
N GLN A 378 0.52 6.73 -26.51
CA GLN A 378 1.56 7.19 -27.45
C GLN A 378 1.15 8.42 -28.27
N LYS A 379 -0.15 8.66 -28.46
CA LYS A 379 -0.67 9.86 -29.15
C LYS A 379 -0.44 11.17 -28.38
N TYR A 380 -0.29 11.10 -27.06
CA TYR A 380 -0.19 12.29 -26.19
C TYR A 380 1.26 12.66 -25.87
N PHE A 381 2.11 11.67 -25.56
CA PHE A 381 3.53 11.87 -25.25
C PHE A 381 4.30 10.54 -25.36
N PRO A 382 5.65 10.57 -25.52
CA PRO A 382 6.43 9.34 -25.71
C PRO A 382 6.23 8.35 -24.56
N GLN A 383 5.99 7.08 -24.90
CA GLN A 383 5.85 5.98 -23.94
C GLN A 383 7.01 4.98 -24.11
N ASN A 384 7.47 4.41 -23.01
CA ASN A 384 8.48 3.36 -22.96
C ASN A 384 7.85 2.11 -22.34
N ILE A 385 8.11 0.93 -22.88
CA ILE A 385 7.56 -0.33 -22.35
C ILE A 385 8.55 -0.93 -21.35
N PHE A 386 8.05 -1.25 -20.16
CA PHE A 386 8.76 -2.01 -19.14
C PHE A 386 8.08 -3.37 -19.01
N ASN A 387 8.71 -4.44 -19.48
CA ASN A 387 8.14 -5.77 -19.31
C ASN A 387 8.49 -6.33 -17.93
N VAL A 388 7.48 -6.82 -17.23
CA VAL A 388 7.63 -7.60 -15.99
C VAL A 388 6.96 -8.93 -16.21
N VAL A 389 7.77 -9.98 -16.34
CA VAL A 389 7.32 -11.28 -16.81
C VAL A 389 7.77 -12.37 -15.86
N ARG A 390 6.94 -13.40 -15.67
CA ARG A 390 7.32 -14.60 -14.92
C ARG A 390 8.40 -15.36 -15.69
N SER A 391 9.40 -15.85 -14.99
CA SER A 391 10.42 -16.72 -15.55
C SER A 391 10.37 -18.11 -14.88
N ALA A 392 11.19 -19.06 -15.35
CA ALA A 392 11.19 -20.43 -14.83
C ALA A 392 11.61 -20.52 -13.35
N HIS A 393 12.52 -19.63 -12.93
CA HIS A 393 13.10 -19.60 -11.58
C HIS A 393 12.83 -18.27 -10.85
N GLY A 394 11.93 -17.44 -11.39
CA GLY A 394 11.42 -16.26 -10.72
C GLY A 394 10.68 -15.30 -11.64
N PHE A 395 11.26 -14.12 -11.85
CA PHE A 395 10.72 -13.11 -12.76
C PHE A 395 11.83 -12.32 -13.44
N SER A 396 11.51 -11.66 -14.55
CA SER A 396 12.45 -10.84 -15.30
C SER A 396 11.94 -9.42 -15.50
N PHE A 397 12.90 -8.50 -15.57
CA PHE A 397 12.68 -7.12 -16.00
C PHE A 397 13.32 -6.91 -17.37
N GLU A 398 12.58 -6.29 -18.28
CA GLU A 398 13.09 -5.82 -19.55
C GLU A 398 12.73 -4.36 -19.76
N PHE A 399 13.73 -3.50 -19.92
CA PHE A 399 13.54 -2.08 -20.14
C PHE A 399 14.75 -1.47 -20.83
N SER A 400 14.53 -0.64 -21.86
CA SER A 400 15.62 0.02 -22.63
C SER A 400 16.70 -0.97 -23.08
N ASP A 401 16.28 -2.07 -23.72
CA ASP A 401 17.13 -3.15 -24.26
C ASP A 401 17.93 -3.98 -23.22
N LYS A 402 17.74 -3.72 -21.92
CA LYS A 402 18.34 -4.52 -20.85
C LYS A 402 17.34 -5.54 -20.32
N TYR A 403 17.71 -6.81 -20.41
CA TYR A 403 17.05 -7.94 -19.76
C TYR A 403 17.83 -8.36 -18.51
N THR A 404 17.12 -8.61 -17.40
CA THR A 404 17.66 -9.19 -16.17
C THR A 404 16.64 -10.15 -15.59
N GLU A 405 17.12 -11.33 -15.20
CA GLU A 405 16.34 -12.32 -14.48
C GLU A 405 16.67 -12.29 -12.99
N PHE A 406 15.63 -12.32 -12.15
CA PHE A 406 15.71 -12.35 -10.69
C PHE A 406 15.34 -13.76 -10.23
N GLU A 407 16.35 -14.59 -10.04
CA GLU A 407 16.19 -16.00 -9.72
C GLU A 407 16.19 -16.25 -8.20
N PHE A 408 15.41 -17.23 -7.77
CA PHE A 408 15.36 -17.71 -6.40
C PHE A 408 15.13 -19.22 -6.34
N SER A 409 15.41 -19.81 -5.17
CA SER A 409 15.43 -21.26 -4.95
C SER A 409 14.15 -21.84 -4.34
N PHE A 410 13.03 -21.10 -4.40
CA PHE A 410 11.70 -21.58 -3.98
C PHE A 410 10.70 -21.52 -5.16
N SER A 411 9.61 -22.27 -5.08
CA SER A 411 8.58 -22.32 -6.14
C SER A 411 7.19 -21.85 -5.70
N HIS A 412 7.02 -21.45 -4.44
CA HIS A 412 5.72 -21.10 -3.89
C HIS A 412 5.23 -19.72 -4.37
N GLU A 413 4.02 -19.69 -4.93
CA GLU A 413 3.44 -18.50 -5.59
C GLU A 413 3.36 -17.26 -4.70
N LEU A 414 2.97 -17.44 -3.43
CA LEU A 414 2.96 -16.37 -2.43
C LEU A 414 4.32 -15.68 -2.31
N PHE A 415 5.41 -16.44 -2.13
CA PHE A 415 6.74 -15.89 -1.92
C PHE A 415 7.31 -15.28 -3.20
N LEU A 416 6.88 -15.76 -4.37
CA LEU A 416 7.20 -15.12 -5.65
C LEU A 416 6.61 -13.72 -5.73
N GLN A 417 5.31 -13.58 -5.45
CA GLN A 417 4.63 -12.28 -5.51
C GLN A 417 5.09 -11.32 -4.41
N LEU A 418 5.36 -11.82 -3.20
CA LEU A 418 5.98 -11.04 -2.13
C LEU A 418 7.36 -10.53 -2.53
N THR A 419 8.20 -11.40 -3.11
CA THR A 419 9.54 -11.02 -3.57
C THR A 419 9.48 -9.97 -4.67
N LEU A 420 8.61 -10.15 -5.68
CA LEU A 420 8.38 -9.14 -6.71
C LEU A 420 7.88 -7.82 -6.11
N LYS A 421 6.91 -7.87 -5.21
CA LYS A 421 6.41 -6.68 -4.50
C LYS A 421 7.54 -5.93 -3.80
N MET A 422 8.41 -6.63 -3.08
CA MET A 422 9.53 -6.01 -2.36
C MET A 422 10.54 -5.38 -3.32
N VAL A 423 10.90 -6.06 -4.41
CA VAL A 423 11.78 -5.51 -5.46
C VAL A 423 11.15 -4.28 -6.12
N LEU A 424 9.85 -4.31 -6.44
CA LEU A 424 9.13 -3.16 -6.99
C LEU A 424 9.04 -2.00 -6.00
N ASN A 425 8.86 -2.27 -4.70
CA ASN A 425 8.83 -1.23 -3.67
C ASN A 425 10.18 -0.55 -3.49
N ILE A 426 11.30 -1.30 -3.58
CA ILE A 426 12.66 -0.74 -3.63
C ILE A 426 12.81 0.13 -4.88
N HIS A 427 12.50 -0.44 -6.05
CA HIS A 427 12.60 0.21 -7.36
C HIS A 427 11.85 1.55 -7.40
N SER A 428 10.55 1.53 -7.10
CA SER A 428 9.70 2.70 -7.12
C SER A 428 10.12 3.74 -6.08
N THR A 429 10.50 3.33 -4.87
CA THR A 429 10.95 4.26 -3.83
C THR A 429 12.24 4.98 -4.23
N LEU A 430 13.19 4.29 -4.85
CA LEU A 430 14.46 4.90 -5.26
C LEU A 430 14.30 5.77 -6.52
N ILE A 431 13.43 5.41 -7.46
CA ILE A 431 13.03 6.32 -8.56
C ILE A 431 12.53 7.64 -7.99
N MET A 432 11.67 7.59 -6.97
CA MET A 432 11.08 8.80 -6.38
C MET A 432 12.12 9.61 -5.59
N GLY A 433 13.12 8.95 -5.02
CA GLY A 433 14.30 9.63 -4.45
C GLY A 433 15.06 10.40 -5.52
N ARG A 434 15.26 9.79 -6.70
CA ARG A 434 15.89 10.44 -7.86
C ARG A 434 15.11 11.60 -8.44
N LEU A 435 13.80 11.63 -8.21
CA LEU A 435 12.88 12.71 -8.56
C LEU A 435 12.68 13.73 -7.43
N ASN A 436 13.44 13.64 -6.34
CA ASN A 436 13.36 14.53 -5.17
C ASN A 436 11.95 14.59 -4.57
N ARG A 437 11.26 13.44 -4.52
CA ARG A 437 9.91 13.31 -3.94
C ARG A 437 9.88 13.13 -2.43
N TYR A 438 11.05 13.02 -1.79
CA TYR A 438 11.23 13.00 -0.35
C TYR A 438 12.61 13.56 0.04
N GLU A 439 12.75 14.02 1.29
CA GLU A 439 14.00 14.52 1.87
C GLU A 439 14.42 13.60 3.03
N GLY A 440 15.63 13.06 2.96
CA GLY A 440 16.05 11.95 3.81
C GLY A 440 15.16 10.73 3.57
N ASN A 441 14.27 10.45 4.51
CA ASN A 441 13.20 9.46 4.41
C ASN A 441 11.80 10.04 4.71
N LEU A 442 11.63 11.38 4.61
CA LEU A 442 10.37 12.06 4.85
C LEU A 442 9.68 12.39 3.52
N MET A 443 8.47 11.87 3.31
CA MET A 443 7.69 12.09 2.07
C MET A 443 7.19 13.53 1.98
N THR A 444 8.06 14.45 1.56
CA THR A 444 7.77 15.89 1.56
C THR A 444 6.66 16.29 0.61
N TRP A 445 6.37 15.47 -0.41
CA TRP A 445 5.31 15.71 -1.40
C TRP A 445 3.92 15.23 -0.97
N VAL A 446 3.74 14.75 0.27
CA VAL A 446 2.43 14.41 0.83
C VAL A 446 1.38 15.48 0.51
N ASN A 447 0.20 15.07 0.05
CA ASN A 447 -0.90 15.99 -0.25
C ASN A 447 -1.84 16.07 0.98
N PRO A 448 -1.92 17.20 1.71
CA PRO A 448 -2.69 17.31 2.94
C PRO A 448 -4.20 17.47 2.69
N THR A 449 -4.85 16.44 2.14
CA THR A 449 -6.28 16.46 1.78
C THR A 449 -7.21 16.15 2.95
N ASN A 450 -6.71 15.46 3.99
CA ASN A 450 -7.46 15.10 5.19
C ASN A 450 -6.67 15.40 6.48
N GLY A 451 -7.32 15.24 7.64
CA GLY A 451 -6.72 15.57 8.93
C GLY A 451 -5.43 14.81 9.27
N LYS A 452 -5.36 13.52 8.93
CA LYS A 452 -4.16 12.68 9.12
C LYS A 452 -2.99 13.19 8.26
N LEU A 453 -3.26 13.57 7.01
CA LEU A 453 -2.23 14.06 6.09
C LEU A 453 -1.80 15.51 6.41
N ILE A 454 -2.69 16.35 6.95
CA ILE A 454 -2.32 17.67 7.50
C ILE A 454 -1.38 17.50 8.69
N ASP A 455 -1.72 16.62 9.65
CA ASP A 455 -0.85 16.34 10.80
C ASP A 455 0.52 15.80 10.38
N ARG A 456 0.54 14.85 9.45
CA ARG A 456 1.80 14.30 8.89
C ARG A 456 2.66 15.38 8.25
N THR A 457 2.05 16.26 7.46
CA THR A 457 2.73 17.42 6.86
C THR A 457 3.37 18.28 7.95
N ALA A 458 2.61 18.63 8.99
CA ALA A 458 3.09 19.46 10.09
C ALA A 458 4.25 18.80 10.85
N ARG A 459 4.20 17.49 11.09
CA ARG A 459 5.30 16.74 11.73
C ARG A 459 6.56 16.74 10.87
N TYR A 460 6.44 16.56 9.55
CA TYR A 460 7.60 16.61 8.66
C TYR A 460 8.23 18.01 8.63
N VAL A 461 7.42 19.06 8.58
CA VAL A 461 7.91 20.44 8.71
C VAL A 461 8.66 20.62 10.03
N LYS A 462 8.09 20.17 11.15
CA LYS A 462 8.72 20.24 12.48
C LYS A 462 10.09 19.56 12.49
N ILE A 463 10.17 18.30 12.07
CA ILE A 463 11.43 17.52 12.03
C ILE A 463 12.48 18.25 11.18
N LEU A 464 12.08 18.79 10.03
CA LEU A 464 12.97 19.48 9.11
C LEU A 464 13.47 20.83 9.65
N LEU A 465 12.67 21.55 10.42
CA LEU A 465 13.07 22.79 11.09
C LEU A 465 13.99 22.52 12.28
N GLU A 466 13.68 21.50 13.08
CA GLU A 466 14.51 21.08 14.21
C GLU A 466 15.92 20.67 13.75
N ARG A 467 16.02 19.93 12.62
CA ARG A 467 17.32 19.61 11.98
C ARG A 467 18.10 20.84 11.53
N ARG A 468 17.42 21.96 11.27
CA ARG A 468 18.01 23.26 10.90
C ARG A 468 18.19 24.19 12.10
N GLY A 469 17.96 23.71 13.33
CA GLY A 469 18.14 24.46 14.57
C GLY A 469 17.01 25.43 14.91
N LEU A 470 15.88 25.38 14.20
CA LEU A 470 14.72 26.24 14.49
C LEU A 470 13.65 25.45 15.24
N GLN A 471 13.24 25.97 16.40
CA GLN A 471 12.13 25.44 17.18
C GLN A 471 10.87 26.25 16.91
N VAL A 472 9.81 25.56 16.48
CA VAL A 472 8.50 26.17 16.20
C VAL A 472 7.40 25.33 16.83
N THR A 473 6.33 26.00 17.27
CA THR A 473 5.15 25.32 17.80
C THR A 473 4.34 24.67 16.68
N TYR A 474 3.55 23.64 17.02
CA TYR A 474 2.64 23.00 16.07
C TYR A 474 1.65 23.99 15.47
N GLU A 475 1.12 24.89 16.29
CA GLU A 475 0.21 25.96 15.87
C GLU A 475 0.84 26.89 14.82
N GLN A 476 2.08 27.35 15.04
CA GLN A 476 2.80 28.16 14.06
C GLN A 476 2.99 27.42 12.73
N ILE A 477 3.28 26.12 12.79
CA ILE A 477 3.39 25.28 11.59
C ILE A 477 2.05 25.19 10.86
N ILE A 478 0.95 24.96 11.58
CA ILE A 478 -0.38 24.84 10.97
C ILE A 478 -0.79 26.14 10.27
N TYR A 479 -0.63 27.31 10.91
CA TYR A 479 -0.92 28.57 10.24
C TYR A 479 -0.07 28.77 8.99
N ALA A 480 1.25 28.53 9.08
CA ALA A 480 2.13 28.63 7.92
C ALA A 480 1.73 27.65 6.80
N LEU A 481 1.34 26.42 7.13
CA LEU A 481 0.91 25.42 6.17
C LEU A 481 -0.35 25.87 5.42
N PHE A 482 -1.39 26.32 6.14
CA PHE A 482 -2.63 26.77 5.52
C PHE A 482 -2.41 28.01 4.63
N GLU A 483 -1.50 28.91 5.00
CA GLU A 483 -1.06 30.01 4.11
C GLU A 483 -0.38 29.50 2.84
N VAL A 484 0.54 28.53 2.98
CA VAL A 484 1.21 27.91 1.83
C VAL A 484 0.20 27.25 0.90
N LEU A 485 -0.82 26.57 1.43
CA LEU A 485 -1.85 25.88 0.63
C LEU A 485 -2.71 26.82 -0.22
N GLU A 486 -2.83 28.12 0.11
CA GLU A 486 -3.49 29.09 -0.77
C GLU A 486 -2.63 29.48 -1.99
N SER A 487 -1.30 29.41 -1.85
CA SER A 487 -0.40 29.83 -2.92
C SER A 487 -0.29 28.76 -4.02
N LYS A 488 -0.44 29.18 -5.29
CA LYS A 488 -0.50 28.31 -6.47
C LYS A 488 0.86 27.86 -7.02
N THR A 489 1.94 27.98 -6.25
CA THR A 489 3.29 27.62 -6.72
C THR A 489 3.53 26.11 -6.58
N ASN A 490 3.97 25.46 -7.66
CA ASN A 490 4.17 24.00 -7.71
C ASN A 490 5.64 23.57 -7.84
N GLU A 491 6.59 24.49 -7.67
CA GLU A 491 8.03 24.21 -7.86
C GLU A 491 8.65 23.41 -6.69
N LEU A 492 8.07 23.56 -5.49
CA LEU A 492 8.49 22.88 -4.27
C LEU A 492 7.30 22.19 -3.61
N SER A 493 7.59 21.16 -2.82
CA SER A 493 6.56 20.44 -2.08
C SER A 493 5.94 21.30 -0.96
N CYS A 494 4.73 20.96 -0.53
CA CYS A 494 4.01 21.70 0.50
C CYS A 494 4.79 21.77 1.83
N VAL A 495 5.47 20.68 2.20
CA VAL A 495 6.35 20.61 3.37
C VAL A 495 7.49 21.60 3.24
N LEU A 496 8.23 21.58 2.13
CA LEU A 496 9.41 22.43 1.95
C LEU A 496 9.04 23.91 1.84
N ARG A 497 7.94 24.24 1.16
CA ARG A 497 7.41 25.61 1.12
C ARG A 497 7.04 26.12 2.50
N THR A 498 6.48 25.27 3.35
CA THR A 498 6.15 25.63 4.74
C THR A 498 7.41 25.84 5.58
N VAL A 499 8.42 24.96 5.42
CA VAL A 499 9.75 25.12 6.04
C VAL A 499 10.39 26.46 5.63
N GLU A 500 10.44 26.77 4.33
CA GLU A 500 11.00 28.03 3.83
C GLU A 500 10.24 29.26 4.30
N SER A 501 8.91 29.18 4.38
CA SER A 501 8.06 30.25 4.91
C SER A 501 8.42 30.57 6.37
N LEU A 502 8.62 29.54 7.19
CA LEU A 502 8.97 29.68 8.60
C LEU A 502 10.42 30.12 8.82
N LEU A 503 11.38 29.70 7.98
CA LEU A 503 12.78 30.15 8.07
C LEU A 503 12.96 31.64 7.70
N LYS A 504 12.00 32.23 6.97
CA LYS A 504 12.00 33.64 6.59
C LYS A 504 11.36 34.55 7.64
N ARG A 505 10.69 33.99 8.64
CA ARG A 505 10.08 34.70 9.77
C ARG A 505 11.07 34.73 10.93
#